data_AF-A0A1Y6BNQ0-F1
#
_entry.id   AF-A0A1Y6BNQ0-F1
#
_cell.length_a   1.000
_cell.length_b   1.000
_cell.length_c   1.000
_cell.angle_alpha   90.00
_cell.angle_beta   90.00
_cell.angle_gamma   90.00
#
_symmetry.space_group_name_H-M   'P 1'
#
loop_
_entity.id
_entity.type
_entity.pdbx_description
1 polymer ?
#
loop_
_entity_poly.entity_id
_entity_poly.type
_entity_poly.pdbx_seq_one_letter_code
_entity_poly.pdbx_strand_id
1 'polypeptide(L)'
;MLRYMFLLVSYFASSFAIADDNAGDIMDFSIEQLLDAKVTNPASLTRLHLDELPASMTTIREQDIAITPARNILDLIEIYVPGAIWMNYEEGPLIGIRGSMINRNSRYLLLINSRSMNAKGLAGAKSEIEMWSLEDIQRIEIIRGPGSVVYGAGAVAGIINITTHNGTSCPHGKASINYITEYQSSGASIKKLYPWGK
;
A
#
# COMPACT_ATOMS: atom_id res chain seq x y z
N MET A 1 6.64 -56.73 -13.79
CA MET A 1 5.96 -55.48 -14.22
C MET A 1 6.83 -54.32 -13.81
N LEU A 2 7.57 -53.76 -14.78
CA LEU A 2 8.74 -52.92 -14.55
C LEU A 2 8.45 -51.48 -15.02
N ARG A 3 8.59 -50.55 -14.06
CA ARG A 3 9.10 -49.16 -14.15
C ARG A 3 9.02 -48.48 -15.52
N TYR A 4 8.09 -47.53 -15.67
CA TYR A 4 8.31 -46.28 -16.44
C TYR A 4 7.35 -45.22 -15.89
N MET A 5 7.86 -44.26 -15.12
CA MET A 5 7.10 -43.05 -14.79
C MET A 5 7.98 -41.83 -15.10
N PHE A 6 7.44 -41.03 -16.02
CA PHE A 6 8.00 -39.90 -16.75
C PHE A 6 8.88 -38.95 -15.93
N LEU A 7 10.10 -38.72 -16.43
CA LEU A 7 10.92 -37.53 -16.13
C LEU A 7 10.50 -36.44 -17.14
N LEU A 8 9.67 -35.49 -16.69
CA LEU A 8 9.38 -34.27 -17.43
C LEU A 8 10.39 -33.22 -17.01
N VAL A 9 11.49 -33.11 -17.76
CA VAL A 9 12.45 -32.02 -17.64
C VAL A 9 11.81 -30.79 -18.29
N SER A 10 11.23 -29.90 -17.50
CA SER A 10 10.80 -28.58 -17.98
C SER A 10 11.99 -27.63 -17.95
N TYR A 11 12.38 -27.18 -19.15
CA TYR A 11 13.40 -26.15 -19.36
C TYR A 11 12.81 -24.79 -18.96
N PHE A 12 12.97 -24.40 -17.70
CA PHE A 12 12.57 -23.06 -17.25
C PHE A 12 13.67 -22.08 -17.67
N ALA A 13 13.49 -21.45 -18.83
CA ALA A 13 14.36 -20.34 -19.26
C ALA A 13 14.13 -19.16 -18.30
N SER A 14 14.99 -19.04 -17.29
CA SER A 14 15.01 -17.91 -16.39
C SER A 14 15.55 -16.71 -17.18
N SER A 15 14.66 -15.81 -17.61
CA SER A 15 15.11 -14.45 -17.92
C SER A 15 15.52 -13.81 -16.60
N PHE A 16 16.82 -13.73 -16.34
CA PHE A 16 17.35 -12.84 -15.32
C PHE A 16 16.99 -11.41 -15.75
N ALA A 17 15.93 -10.86 -15.17
CA ALA A 17 15.81 -9.42 -15.07
C ALA A 17 16.94 -8.99 -14.14
N ILE A 18 17.95 -8.32 -14.69
CA ILE A 18 18.89 -7.54 -13.90
C ILE A 18 18.02 -6.49 -13.20
N ALA A 19 17.76 -6.69 -11.90
CA ALA A 19 17.29 -5.62 -11.05
C ALA A 19 18.35 -4.53 -11.15
N ASP A 20 17.96 -3.35 -11.60
CA ASP A 20 18.78 -2.15 -11.56
C ASP A 20 19.10 -1.88 -10.09
N ASP A 21 20.30 -2.31 -9.69
CA ASP A 21 20.79 -2.32 -8.32
C ASP A 21 21.25 -0.91 -7.92
N ASN A 22 20.32 0.03 -7.92
CA ASN A 22 20.50 1.32 -7.25
C ASN A 22 20.32 1.19 -5.73
N ALA A 23 20.31 -0.03 -5.18
CA ALA A 23 20.42 -0.28 -3.74
C ALA A 23 21.88 -0.22 -3.24
N GLY A 24 22.87 -0.24 -4.15
CA GLY A 24 24.28 -0.07 -3.82
C GLY A 24 24.61 1.28 -3.16
N ASP A 25 23.88 2.34 -3.51
CA ASP A 25 24.17 3.69 -3.00
C ASP A 25 23.76 3.86 -1.53
N ILE A 26 22.74 3.14 -1.06
CA ILE A 26 22.18 3.33 0.30
C ILE A 26 23.00 2.59 1.36
N MET A 27 23.58 1.45 1.00
CA MET A 27 24.40 0.62 1.90
C MET A 27 25.80 1.21 2.13
N ASP A 28 26.24 2.12 1.24
CA ASP A 28 27.53 2.81 1.33
C ASP A 28 27.45 4.14 2.12
N PHE A 29 26.25 4.59 2.48
CA PHE A 29 26.08 5.77 3.32
C PHE A 29 26.39 5.48 4.79
N SER A 30 27.10 6.41 5.43
CA SER A 30 27.20 6.45 6.90
C SER A 30 25.83 6.66 7.53
N ILE A 31 25.67 6.25 8.81
CA ILE A 31 24.40 6.39 9.54
C ILE A 31 23.97 7.87 9.58
N GLU A 32 24.93 8.78 9.69
CA GLU A 32 24.71 10.23 9.65
C GLU A 32 24.16 10.69 8.30
N GLN A 33 24.67 10.14 7.19
CA GLN A 33 24.17 10.42 5.84
C GLN A 33 22.78 9.80 5.60
N LEU A 34 22.46 8.68 6.22
CA LEU A 34 21.13 8.08 6.16
C LEU A 34 20.10 8.88 6.97
N LEU A 35 20.52 9.46 8.11
CA LEU A 35 19.71 10.41 8.87
C LEU A 35 19.47 11.68 8.08
N ASP A 36 20.50 12.19 7.39
CA ASP A 36 20.45 13.37 6.52
C ASP A 36 19.98 13.04 5.07
N ALA A 37 19.26 11.93 4.87
CA ALA A 37 18.61 11.64 3.59
C ALA A 37 17.22 12.32 3.50
N LYS A 38 17.06 13.22 2.52
CA LYS A 38 15.78 13.90 2.25
C LYS A 38 14.88 13.06 1.35
N VAL A 39 13.69 12.74 1.81
CA VAL A 39 12.71 11.94 1.05
C VAL A 39 11.53 12.82 0.65
N THR A 40 11.08 12.66 -0.60
CA THR A 40 9.81 13.26 -1.03
C THR A 40 8.68 12.54 -0.31
N ASN A 41 7.93 13.28 0.50
CA ASN A 41 6.82 12.74 1.28
C ASN A 41 5.52 13.49 0.93
N PRO A 42 4.35 12.87 1.09
CA PRO A 42 3.09 13.56 0.92
C PRO A 42 2.83 14.57 2.05
N ALA A 43 3.59 14.62 3.14
CA ALA A 43 3.30 15.56 4.22
C ALA A 43 3.74 17.01 3.92
N SER A 44 4.60 17.21 2.91
CA SER A 44 5.15 18.51 2.52
C SER A 44 5.27 18.62 1.00
N LEU A 45 5.16 19.83 0.46
CA LEU A 45 5.47 20.11 -0.95
C LEU A 45 6.97 20.13 -1.24
N THR A 46 7.81 19.95 -0.21
CA THR A 46 9.27 19.97 -0.29
C THR A 46 9.84 18.68 0.33
N ARG A 47 11.01 18.24 -0.15
CA ARG A 47 11.74 17.13 0.46
C ARG A 47 12.29 17.56 1.82
N LEU A 48 11.80 16.92 2.88
CA LEU A 48 12.20 17.15 4.26
C LEU A 48 12.71 15.85 4.86
N HIS A 49 13.49 15.96 5.94
CA HIS A 49 13.76 14.81 6.79
C HIS A 49 12.49 14.36 7.52
N LEU A 50 12.47 13.10 7.97
CA LEU A 50 11.33 12.55 8.69
C LEU A 50 11.11 13.24 10.05
N ASP A 51 12.17 13.74 10.69
CA ASP A 51 12.14 14.48 11.96
C ASP A 51 11.71 15.95 11.79
N GLU A 52 11.89 16.51 10.59
CA GLU A 52 11.42 17.86 10.24
C GLU A 52 9.95 17.90 9.82
N LEU A 53 9.27 16.75 9.75
CA LEU A 53 7.88 16.68 9.33
C LEU A 53 6.96 17.34 10.37
N PRO A 54 6.16 18.36 9.98
CA PRO A 54 5.23 19.04 10.89
C PRO A 54 3.98 18.20 11.20
N ALA A 55 3.92 16.95 10.72
CA ALA A 55 2.75 16.08 10.82
C ALA A 55 3.13 14.64 11.13
N SER A 56 2.24 13.94 11.82
CA SER A 56 2.45 12.55 12.22
C SER A 56 2.09 11.61 11.08
N MET A 57 3.12 11.05 10.44
CA MET A 57 2.98 10.17 9.28
C MET A 57 3.17 8.69 9.66
N THR A 58 2.52 7.81 8.92
CA THR A 58 2.73 6.36 8.96
C THR A 58 2.84 5.85 7.53
N THR A 59 3.86 5.07 7.24
CA THR A 59 4.07 4.44 5.93
C THR A 59 3.92 2.93 6.07
N ILE A 60 3.05 2.35 5.26
CA ILE A 60 2.84 0.91 5.13
C ILE A 60 3.43 0.52 3.78
N ARG A 61 4.52 -0.24 3.78
CA ARG A 61 5.26 -0.65 2.58
C ARG A 61 4.72 -1.97 2.05
N GLU A 62 5.09 -2.32 0.82
CA GLU A 62 4.77 -3.62 0.21
C GLU A 62 5.13 -4.81 1.12
N GLN A 63 6.28 -4.76 1.82
CA GLN A 63 6.67 -5.82 2.74
C GLN A 63 5.71 -5.94 3.93
N ASP A 64 5.24 -4.82 4.47
CA ASP A 64 4.27 -4.77 5.57
C ASP A 64 2.93 -5.38 5.13
N ILE A 65 2.51 -5.08 3.90
CA ILE A 65 1.30 -5.64 3.29
C ILE A 65 1.43 -7.15 3.12
N ALA A 66 2.60 -7.63 2.65
CA ALA A 66 2.82 -9.04 2.36
C ALA A 66 2.88 -9.94 3.60
N ILE A 67 3.32 -9.43 4.74
CA ILE A 67 3.44 -10.20 5.99
C ILE A 67 2.18 -10.15 6.87
N THR A 68 1.24 -9.26 6.55
CA THR A 68 0.04 -9.03 7.37
C THR A 68 -1.13 -9.86 6.84
N PRO A 69 -1.98 -10.44 7.71
CA PRO A 69 -3.21 -11.14 7.29
C PRO A 69 -4.34 -10.19 6.87
N ALA A 70 -4.02 -8.94 6.51
CA ALA A 70 -4.98 -7.92 6.14
C ALA A 70 -5.66 -8.28 4.81
N ARG A 71 -6.98 -8.12 4.75
CA ARG A 71 -7.76 -8.49 3.56
C ARG A 71 -8.08 -7.29 2.68
N ASN A 72 -7.96 -6.09 3.25
CA ASN A 72 -8.28 -4.83 2.62
C ASN A 72 -7.41 -3.71 3.23
N ILE A 73 -7.49 -2.51 2.67
CA ILE A 73 -6.71 -1.36 3.14
C ILE A 73 -7.12 -0.92 4.55
N LEU A 74 -8.38 -1.07 4.92
CA LEU A 74 -8.88 -0.67 6.23
C LEU A 74 -8.25 -1.50 7.35
N ASP A 75 -8.12 -2.82 7.13
CA ASP A 75 -7.41 -3.72 8.03
C ASP A 75 -5.95 -3.25 8.19
N LEU A 76 -5.26 -2.90 7.08
CA LEU A 76 -3.89 -2.38 7.14
C LEU A 76 -3.80 -1.08 7.93
N ILE A 77 -4.73 -0.15 7.70
CA ILE A 77 -4.77 1.14 8.39
C ILE A 77 -4.99 0.90 9.89
N GLU A 78 -5.93 0.05 10.29
CA GLU A 78 -6.20 -0.24 11.70
C GLU A 78 -5.02 -0.95 12.40
N ILE A 79 -4.33 -1.86 11.71
CA ILE A 79 -3.17 -2.57 12.25
C ILE A 79 -1.96 -1.64 12.44
N TYR A 80 -1.65 -0.82 11.44
CA TYR A 80 -0.39 -0.08 11.40
C TYR A 80 -0.49 1.37 11.88
N VAL A 81 -1.66 1.99 11.84
CA VAL A 81 -1.82 3.42 12.14
C VAL A 81 -2.31 3.60 13.58
N PRO A 82 -1.49 4.15 14.50
CA PRO A 82 -1.91 4.37 15.87
C PRO A 82 -3.14 5.27 15.98
N GLY A 83 -4.14 4.79 16.73
CA GLY A 83 -5.41 5.46 16.94
C GLY A 83 -6.33 5.43 15.72
N ALA A 84 -6.06 4.56 14.74
CA ALA A 84 -6.97 4.24 13.67
C ALA A 84 -7.87 3.06 14.05
N ILE A 85 -9.13 3.16 13.67
CA ILE A 85 -10.15 2.11 13.76
C ILE A 85 -11.00 2.20 12.50
N TRP A 86 -11.63 1.10 12.11
CA TRP A 86 -12.70 1.16 11.13
C TRP A 86 -13.88 0.31 11.56
N MET A 87 -15.06 0.63 11.03
CA MET A 87 -16.26 -0.16 11.28
C MET A 87 -17.19 -0.11 10.09
N ASN A 88 -18.01 -1.15 9.93
CA ASN A 88 -19.09 -1.14 8.97
C ASN A 88 -20.21 -0.19 9.44
N TYR A 89 -20.72 0.61 8.50
CA TYR A 89 -21.88 1.46 8.70
C TYR A 89 -22.83 1.26 7.52
N GLU A 90 -24.11 1.66 7.66
CA GLU A 90 -25.16 1.45 6.64
C GLU A 90 -24.74 1.92 5.25
N GLU A 91 -23.93 2.97 5.21
CA GLU A 91 -23.49 3.66 4.01
C GLU A 91 -22.13 3.18 3.45
N GLY A 92 -21.50 2.19 4.07
CA GLY A 92 -20.12 1.75 3.78
C GLY A 92 -19.22 1.85 5.02
N PRO A 93 -17.97 1.36 4.97
CA PRO A 93 -17.06 1.36 6.09
C PRO A 93 -16.61 2.80 6.42
N LEU A 94 -16.57 3.09 7.71
CA LEU A 94 -16.08 4.36 8.25
C LEU A 94 -14.68 4.18 8.82
N ILE A 95 -13.79 5.11 8.52
CA ILE A 95 -12.48 5.23 9.14
C ILE A 95 -12.54 6.27 10.25
N GLY A 96 -11.99 5.93 11.41
CA GLY A 96 -11.73 6.85 12.49
C GLY A 96 -10.24 6.89 12.78
N ILE A 97 -9.64 8.07 12.78
CA ILE A 97 -8.26 8.33 13.19
C ILE A 97 -8.31 9.40 14.27
N ARG A 98 -7.66 9.16 15.42
CA ARG A 98 -7.64 10.08 16.57
C ARG A 98 -9.04 10.53 17.01
N GLY A 99 -10.00 9.60 17.01
CA GLY A 99 -11.38 9.85 17.44
C GLY A 99 -12.25 10.61 16.43
N SER A 100 -11.72 10.99 15.26
CA SER A 100 -12.50 11.63 14.20
C SER A 100 -13.13 10.58 13.28
N MET A 101 -14.32 10.10 13.61
CA MET A 101 -15.10 9.26 12.70
C MET A 101 -16.37 10.02 12.30
N ILE A 102 -16.57 10.23 11.00
CA ILE A 102 -17.76 10.91 10.49
C ILE A 102 -18.33 10.12 9.33
N ASN A 103 -19.65 10.21 9.18
CA ASN A 103 -20.35 9.65 8.03
C ASN A 103 -19.64 10.02 6.73
N ARG A 104 -19.53 9.02 5.85
CA ARG A 104 -19.03 9.15 4.47
C ARG A 104 -17.55 9.49 4.36
N ASN A 105 -16.75 9.30 5.41
CA ASN A 105 -15.30 9.55 5.42
C ASN A 105 -14.90 10.94 4.88
N SER A 106 -15.81 11.93 4.98
CA SER A 106 -15.68 13.25 4.36
C SER A 106 -14.55 14.12 4.95
N ARG A 107 -14.00 13.69 6.09
CA ARG A 107 -12.87 14.35 6.78
C ARG A 107 -11.51 13.80 6.36
N TYR A 108 -11.46 12.74 5.55
CA TYR A 108 -10.21 12.18 5.05
C TYR A 108 -10.08 12.46 3.56
N LEU A 109 -8.91 12.93 3.15
CA LEU A 109 -8.57 13.04 1.75
C LEU A 109 -7.88 11.75 1.30
N LEU A 110 -8.48 11.05 0.35
CA LEU A 110 -7.90 9.90 -0.31
C LEU A 110 -7.22 10.34 -1.61
N LEU A 111 -5.98 9.93 -1.75
CA LEU A 111 -5.15 10.16 -2.91
C LEU A 111 -4.71 8.82 -3.50
N ILE A 112 -4.77 8.69 -4.82
CA ILE A 112 -4.05 7.64 -5.55
C ILE A 112 -3.00 8.33 -6.40
N ASN A 113 -1.73 7.95 -6.25
CA ASN A 113 -0.63 8.54 -7.00
C ASN A 113 -0.68 10.09 -6.94
N SER A 114 -0.95 10.64 -5.74
CA SER A 114 -1.14 12.07 -5.47
C SER A 114 -2.34 12.75 -6.16
N ARG A 115 -3.29 12.00 -6.72
CA ARG A 115 -4.52 12.53 -7.31
C ARG A 115 -5.71 12.26 -6.40
N SER A 116 -6.52 13.29 -6.15
CA SER A 116 -7.69 13.16 -5.29
C SER A 116 -8.75 12.26 -5.90
N MET A 117 -9.23 11.34 -5.07
CA MET A 117 -10.33 10.43 -5.39
C MET A 117 -11.63 10.78 -4.65
N ASN A 118 -11.61 11.83 -3.82
CA ASN A 118 -12.79 12.20 -3.04
C ASN A 118 -13.94 12.63 -3.96
N ALA A 119 -15.10 12.01 -3.78
CA ALA A 119 -16.31 12.40 -4.47
C ALA A 119 -16.78 13.78 -3.97
N LYS A 120 -16.79 14.78 -4.87
CA LYS A 120 -17.09 16.19 -4.57
C LYS A 120 -18.54 16.46 -4.12
N GLY A 121 -19.46 15.54 -4.40
CA GLY A 121 -20.90 15.75 -4.20
C GLY A 121 -21.37 15.46 -2.77
N LEU A 122 -21.10 14.26 -2.24
CA LEU A 122 -21.76 13.77 -1.03
C LEU A 122 -21.05 12.60 -0.33
N ALA A 123 -20.01 11.99 -0.91
CA ALA A 123 -19.56 10.64 -0.53
C ALA A 123 -18.11 10.53 -0.04
N GLY A 124 -17.35 11.62 0.06
CA GLY A 124 -15.96 11.58 0.54
C GLY A 124 -15.13 10.51 -0.18
N ALA A 125 -14.28 9.80 0.56
CA ALA A 125 -13.37 8.75 0.07
C ALA A 125 -14.04 7.35 -0.08
N LYS A 126 -15.26 7.26 -0.62
CA LYS A 126 -16.06 6.01 -0.60
C LYS A 126 -15.70 4.96 -1.65
N SER A 127 -15.64 5.29 -2.95
CA SER A 127 -15.62 4.27 -4.01
C SER A 127 -14.31 3.49 -4.12
N GLU A 128 -13.25 4.03 -3.55
CA GLU A 128 -11.89 3.60 -3.81
C GLU A 128 -11.32 2.71 -2.71
N ILE A 129 -11.68 2.97 -1.45
CA ILE A 129 -11.18 2.22 -0.29
C ILE A 129 -11.68 0.76 -0.29
N GLU A 130 -12.80 0.49 -0.96
CA GLU A 130 -13.46 -0.81 -0.95
C GLU A 130 -12.96 -1.79 -2.03
N MET A 131 -12.28 -1.34 -3.10
CA MET A 131 -12.01 -2.20 -4.28
C MET A 131 -10.59 -2.12 -4.84
N TRP A 132 -9.58 -2.32 -4.00
CA TRP A 132 -8.22 -2.58 -4.51
C TRP A 132 -7.66 -3.92 -4.05
N SER A 133 -7.13 -4.65 -5.02
CA SER A 133 -6.23 -5.74 -4.70
C SER A 133 -5.01 -5.13 -4.01
N LEU A 134 -4.71 -5.60 -2.80
CA LEU A 134 -3.51 -5.18 -2.07
C LEU A 134 -2.22 -5.42 -2.88
N GLU A 135 -2.28 -6.31 -3.88
CA GLU A 135 -1.18 -6.63 -4.78
C GLU A 135 -0.81 -5.49 -5.74
N ASP A 136 -1.71 -4.54 -5.99
CA ASP A 136 -1.43 -3.40 -6.88
C ASP A 136 -0.81 -2.22 -6.13
N ILE A 137 -0.69 -2.33 -4.80
CA ILE A 137 -0.24 -1.26 -3.90
C ILE A 137 1.26 -1.40 -3.63
N GLN A 138 2.01 -0.37 -3.97
CA GLN A 138 3.43 -0.28 -3.64
C GLN A 138 3.64 0.24 -2.21
N ARG A 139 2.90 1.27 -1.82
CA ARG A 139 2.91 1.80 -0.43
C ARG A 139 1.65 2.61 -0.13
N ILE A 140 1.31 2.65 1.15
CA ILE A 140 0.25 3.50 1.70
C ILE A 140 0.89 4.47 2.70
N GLU A 141 0.56 5.74 2.57
CA GLU A 141 1.09 6.83 3.36
C GLU A 141 -0.06 7.55 4.04
N ILE A 142 -0.10 7.52 5.37
CA ILE A 142 -1.17 8.10 6.16
C ILE A 142 -0.62 9.27 6.95
N ILE A 143 -1.18 10.45 6.73
CA ILE A 143 -0.89 11.66 7.51
C ILE A 143 -2.05 11.90 8.45
N ARG A 144 -1.76 11.92 9.75
CA ARG A 144 -2.76 12.07 10.81
C ARG A 144 -2.84 13.53 11.24
N GLY A 145 -4.03 14.11 11.13
CA GLY A 145 -4.31 15.50 11.49
C GLY A 145 -4.61 16.39 10.28
N PRO A 146 -4.85 17.69 10.52
CA PRO A 146 -5.27 18.62 9.48
C PRO A 146 -4.19 18.81 8.41
N GLY A 147 -4.53 18.48 7.17
CA GLY A 147 -3.68 18.62 5.98
C GLY A 147 -4.23 19.61 4.94
N SER A 148 -5.33 20.31 5.26
CA SER A 148 -6.04 21.19 4.31
C SER A 148 -5.21 22.33 3.74
N VAL A 149 -4.15 22.77 4.42
CA VAL A 149 -3.25 23.83 3.93
C VAL A 149 -2.50 23.39 2.67
N VAL A 150 -2.11 22.12 2.59
CA VAL A 150 -1.33 21.58 1.47
C VAL A 150 -2.25 20.99 0.40
N TYR A 151 -3.31 20.28 0.81
CA TYR A 151 -4.12 19.49 -0.11
C TYR A 151 -5.54 20.03 -0.36
N GLY A 152 -5.96 21.06 0.37
CA GLY A 152 -7.29 21.67 0.20
C GLY A 152 -8.42 20.87 0.85
N ALA A 153 -9.61 20.94 0.24
CA ALA A 153 -10.85 20.44 0.81
C ALA A 153 -10.81 18.91 1.05
N GLY A 154 -11.34 18.48 2.20
CA GLY A 154 -11.44 17.07 2.58
C GLY A 154 -10.31 16.54 3.46
N ALA A 155 -9.17 17.24 3.58
CA ALA A 155 -8.03 16.84 4.42
C ALA A 155 -8.14 17.35 5.88
N VAL A 156 -9.32 17.23 6.50
CA VAL A 156 -9.60 17.81 7.82
C VAL A 156 -9.03 16.95 8.96
N ALA A 157 -9.23 15.65 8.91
CA ALA A 157 -8.76 14.69 9.90
C ALA A 157 -7.46 13.99 9.47
N GLY A 158 -7.19 13.93 8.16
CA GLY A 158 -5.99 13.31 7.65
C GLY A 158 -6.00 13.13 6.13
N ILE A 159 -4.90 12.59 5.65
CA ILE A 159 -4.69 12.22 4.25
C ILE A 159 -4.28 10.75 4.21
N ILE A 160 -4.85 10.02 3.26
CA ILE A 160 -4.49 8.64 2.94
C ILE A 160 -4.02 8.67 1.49
N ASN A 161 -2.72 8.52 1.26
CA ASN A 161 -2.13 8.46 -0.08
C ASN A 161 -1.71 7.03 -0.41
N ILE A 162 -2.18 6.52 -1.53
CA ILE A 162 -1.87 5.20 -2.03
C ILE A 162 -1.04 5.36 -3.28
N THR A 163 0.15 4.77 -3.28
CA THR A 163 0.96 4.67 -4.49
C THR A 163 0.83 3.26 -5.04
N THR A 164 0.46 3.15 -6.31
CA THR A 164 0.32 1.86 -7.00
C THR A 164 1.60 1.52 -7.75
N HIS A 165 1.79 0.23 -8.08
CA HIS A 165 2.86 -0.16 -9.00
C HIS A 165 2.68 0.52 -10.37
N ASN A 166 3.81 0.94 -10.96
CA ASN A 166 3.87 1.49 -12.31
C ASN A 166 4.34 0.40 -13.30
N GLY A 167 4.37 0.73 -14.59
CA GLY A 167 4.76 -0.23 -15.65
C GLY A 167 6.15 -0.84 -15.50
N THR A 168 7.06 -0.20 -14.75
CA THR A 168 8.42 -0.70 -14.51
C THR A 168 8.56 -1.40 -13.16
N SER A 169 7.72 -1.09 -12.17
CA SER A 169 7.76 -1.64 -10.81
C SER A 169 6.75 -2.76 -10.57
N CYS A 170 5.90 -3.09 -11.54
CA CYS A 170 4.93 -4.17 -11.43
C CYS A 170 5.61 -5.52 -11.74
N PRO A 171 5.60 -6.49 -10.82
CA PRO A 171 5.99 -7.86 -11.14
C PRO A 171 5.06 -8.37 -12.25
N HIS A 172 5.57 -8.93 -13.34
CA HIS A 172 4.74 -9.35 -14.48
C HIS A 172 3.91 -10.62 -14.22
N GLY A 173 4.20 -11.33 -13.13
CA GLY A 173 3.49 -12.51 -12.71
C GLY A 173 3.88 -12.95 -11.31
N LYS A 174 2.95 -13.63 -10.64
CA LYS A 174 3.11 -14.17 -9.29
C LYS A 174 2.68 -15.62 -9.28
N ALA A 175 3.51 -16.49 -8.70
CA ALA A 175 3.15 -17.86 -8.38
C ALA A 175 3.15 -18.00 -6.85
N SER A 176 2.12 -18.63 -6.30
CA SER A 176 2.03 -18.84 -4.85
C SER A 176 1.58 -20.26 -4.53
N ILE A 177 2.07 -20.78 -3.42
CA ILE A 177 1.67 -22.06 -2.85
C ILE A 177 1.28 -21.78 -1.41
N ASN A 178 0.09 -22.21 -1.01
CA ASN A 178 -0.46 -21.95 0.31
C ASN A 178 -0.89 -23.28 0.96
N TYR A 179 -0.65 -23.40 2.26
CA TYR A 179 -1.13 -24.51 3.07
C TYR A 179 -1.88 -23.94 4.27
N ILE A 180 -3.15 -24.34 4.44
CA ILE A 180 -4.01 -23.87 5.52
C ILE A 180 -4.17 -25.01 6.53
N THR A 181 -3.49 -24.90 7.66
CA THR A 181 -3.42 -25.95 8.69
C THR A 181 -4.80 -26.28 9.28
N GLU A 182 -5.66 -25.28 9.46
CA GLU A 182 -7.00 -25.45 10.06
C GLU A 182 -7.92 -26.32 9.20
N TYR A 183 -7.81 -26.22 7.87
CA TYR A 183 -8.63 -27.00 6.93
C TYR A 183 -7.86 -28.16 6.29
N GLN A 184 -6.60 -28.38 6.68
CA GLN A 184 -5.67 -29.33 6.05
C GLN A 184 -5.65 -29.22 4.52
N SER A 185 -5.80 -28.01 3.98
CA SER A 185 -5.92 -27.77 2.55
C SER A 185 -4.64 -27.15 1.98
N SER A 186 -4.28 -27.56 0.76
CA SER A 186 -3.18 -26.99 0.01
C SER A 186 -3.70 -26.40 -1.31
N GLY A 187 -3.20 -25.24 -1.70
CA GLY A 187 -3.53 -24.60 -2.96
C GLY A 187 -2.29 -24.06 -3.65
N ALA A 188 -2.31 -24.04 -4.99
CA ALA A 188 -1.32 -23.33 -5.79
C ALA A 188 -2.06 -22.37 -6.74
N SER A 189 -1.49 -21.18 -6.94
CA SER A 189 -2.03 -20.21 -7.89
C SER A 189 -0.93 -19.60 -8.73
N ILE A 190 -1.28 -19.28 -9.97
CA ILE A 190 -0.45 -18.50 -10.88
C ILE A 190 -1.31 -17.35 -11.37
N LYS A 191 -0.85 -16.12 -11.16
CA LYS A 191 -1.56 -14.91 -11.54
C LYS A 191 -0.66 -14.06 -12.43
N LYS A 192 -1.22 -13.58 -13.53
CA LYS A 192 -0.59 -12.54 -14.35
C LYS A 192 -1.00 -11.18 -13.80
N LEU A 193 -0.03 -10.34 -13.54
CA LEU A 193 -0.22 -9.01 -12.96
C LEU A 193 -0.09 -7.97 -14.07
N TYR A 194 -0.86 -6.89 -13.94
CA TYR A 194 -0.88 -5.80 -14.90
C TYR A 194 -0.66 -4.49 -14.16
N PRO A 195 0.15 -3.57 -14.71
CA PRO A 195 0.30 -2.26 -14.13
C PRO A 195 -1.00 -1.46 -14.27
N TRP A 196 -1.26 -0.60 -13.30
CA TRP A 196 -2.41 0.29 -13.32
C TRP A 196 -2.24 1.39 -14.38
N GLY A 197 -3.28 1.66 -15.18
CA GLY A 197 -3.30 2.78 -16.15
C GLY A 197 -2.89 2.46 -17.61
N LYS A 198 -3.09 1.23 -18.07
CA LYS A 198 -3.08 0.88 -19.50
C LYS A 198 -4.50 0.72 -20.04
#